data_AF-A0A966NNY1-F1
#
_entry.id   AF-A0A966NNY1-F1
#
_cell.length_a   1.000
_cell.length_b   1.000
_cell.length_c   1.000
_cell.angle_alpha   90.00
_cell.angle_beta   90.00
_cell.angle_gamma   90.00
#
_symmetry.space_group_name_H-M   'P 1'
#
loop_
_entity.id
_entity.type
_entity.pdbx_description
1 polymer ?
#
loop_
_entity_poly.entity_id
_entity_poly.type
_entity_poly.pdbx_seq_one_letter_code
_entity_poly.pdbx_strand_id
1 'polypeptide(L)' 'MSDAKETPVTLADVIASLPEEERVILILHYVKNQSTVEIAAKLGVPERSVLSVLASGRARLSASFNFPSTQ' A
#
# COMPACT_ATOMS: atom_id res chain seq x y z
N MET A 1 33.18 1.48 18.82
CA MET A 1 32.08 0.78 18.14
C MET A 1 30.79 1.49 18.51
N SER A 2 29.87 1.66 17.56
CA SER A 2 28.52 2.22 17.71
C SER A 2 28.34 3.71 17.42
N ASP A 3 28.26 4.02 16.13
CA ASP A 3 27.35 5.04 15.59
C ASP A 3 26.55 4.34 14.47
N ALA A 4 25.54 3.55 14.84
CA ALA A 4 24.56 3.04 13.88
C ALA A 4 23.54 4.14 13.67
N LYS A 5 23.81 5.03 12.72
CA LYS A 5 22.90 6.09 12.30
C LYS A 5 21.64 5.44 11.75
N GLU A 6 20.54 5.48 12.50
CA GLU A 6 19.22 5.06 12.00
C GLU A 6 18.89 5.90 10.76
N THR A 7 19.00 5.30 9.58
CA THR A 7 18.54 5.93 8.34
C THR A 7 17.02 5.98 8.39
N PRO A 8 16.40 7.18 8.24
CA PRO A 8 14.96 7.30 8.27
C PRO A 8 14.38 6.48 7.12
N VAL A 9 13.46 5.56 7.45
CA VAL A 9 12.72 4.79 6.46
C VAL A 9 11.90 5.76 5.62
N THR A 10 12.11 5.74 4.31
CA THR A 10 11.38 6.61 3.38
C THR A 10 10.07 5.97 2.93
N LEU A 11 9.15 6.78 2.40
CA LEU A 11 7.95 6.28 1.76
C LEU A 11 8.24 5.35 0.58
N ALA A 12 9.33 5.59 -0.15
CA ALA A 12 9.76 4.70 -1.22
C ALA A 12 10.15 3.32 -0.69
N ASP A 13 10.85 3.25 0.44
CA ASP A 13 11.27 2.00 1.08
C ASP A 13 10.05 1.20 1.55
N VAL A 14 9.08 1.87 2.18
CA VAL A 14 7.83 1.23 2.62
C VAL A 14 7.04 0.69 1.43
N ILE A 15 6.85 1.49 0.37
CA ILE A 15 6.14 1.03 -0.84
C ILE A 15 6.88 -0.14 -1.51
N ALA A 16 8.21 -0.12 -1.55
CA ALA A 16 9.02 -1.19 -2.13
C ALA A 16 8.93 -2.49 -1.31
N SER A 17 8.65 -2.42 -0.01
CA SER A 17 8.47 -3.58 0.87
C SER A 17 7.10 -4.25 0.76
N LEU A 18 6.13 -3.62 0.09
CA LEU A 18 4.80 -4.21 -0.10
C LEU A 18 4.87 -5.39 -1.08
N PRO A 19 4.05 -6.44 -0.86
CA PRO A 19 3.79 -7.45 -1.88
C PRO A 19 3.38 -6.82 -3.21
N GLU A 20 3.81 -7.42 -4.31
CA GLU A 20 3.63 -6.84 -5.64
C GLU A 20 2.16 -6.56 -5.96
N GLU A 21 1.27 -7.50 -5.62
CA GLU A 21 -0.18 -7.37 -5.83
C GLU A 21 -0.75 -6.13 -5.13
N GLU A 22 -0.32 -5.86 -3.90
CA GLU A 22 -0.79 -4.71 -3.12
C GLU A 22 -0.28 -3.41 -3.68
N ARG A 23 1.02 -3.37 -4.02
CA ARG A 23 1.63 -2.21 -4.65
C ARG A 23 0.90 -1.86 -5.95
N VAL A 24 0.61 -2.85 -6.80
CA VAL A 24 -0.12 -2.66 -8.06
C VAL A 24 -1.52 -2.10 -7.79
N ILE A 25 -2.29 -2.72 -6.89
CA ILE A 25 -3.66 -2.28 -6.58
C ILE A 25 -3.68 -0.89 -5.94
N LEU A 26 -2.75 -0.58 -5.04
CA LEU A 26 -2.61 0.74 -4.42
C LEU A 26 -2.24 1.82 -5.45
N ILE A 27 -1.34 1.54 -6.39
CA ILE A 27 -0.99 2.48 -7.47
C ILE A 27 -2.21 2.74 -8.36
N LEU A 28 -2.91 1.68 -8.78
CA LEU A 28 -4.10 1.84 -9.63
C LEU A 28 -5.17 2.67 -8.92
N HIS A 29 -5.37 2.45 -7.62
CA HIS A 29 -6.39 3.15 -6.85
C HIS A 29 -6.02 4.59 -6.49
N TYR A 30 -4.85 4.81 -5.88
CA TYR A 30 -4.48 6.12 -5.32
C TYR A 30 -3.70 7.04 -6.28
N VAL A 31 -2.94 6.47 -7.23
CA VAL A 31 -2.15 7.27 -8.18
C VAL A 31 -2.89 7.44 -9.49
N LYS A 32 -3.51 6.37 -9.99
CA LYS A 32 -4.27 6.39 -11.25
C LYS A 32 -5.76 6.67 -11.06
N ASN A 33 -6.19 6.87 -9.81
CA ASN A 33 -7.55 7.24 -9.43
C ASN A 33 -8.64 6.30 -9.98
N GLN A 34 -8.31 5.02 -10.16
CA GLN A 34 -9.26 4.00 -10.63
C GLN A 34 -10.09 3.45 -9.47
N SER A 35 -11.37 3.24 -9.71
CA SER A 35 -12.27 2.58 -8.75
C SER A 35 -11.94 1.09 -8.61
N THR A 36 -12.37 0.48 -7.51
CA THR A 36 -12.20 -0.97 -7.27
C THR A 36 -12.89 -1.82 -8.34
N VAL A 37 -14.04 -1.36 -8.85
CA VAL A 37 -14.77 -1.99 -9.97
C VAL A 37 -13.95 -1.96 -11.26
N GLU A 38 -13.39 -0.81 -11.62
CA GLU A 38 -12.56 -0.67 -12.83
C GLU A 38 -11.29 -1.52 -12.76
N ILE A 39 -10.66 -1.57 -11.58
CA ILE A 39 -9.48 -2.42 -11.34
C ILE A 39 -9.85 -3.89 -11.46
N ALA A 40 -10.96 -4.32 -10.86
CA ALA A 40 -11.44 -5.70 -10.91
C ALA A 40 -11.72 -6.14 -12.35
N ALA A 41 -12.44 -5.32 -13.12
CA ALA A 41 -12.70 -5.57 -14.53
C ALA A 41 -11.42 -5.64 -15.36
N LYS A 42 -10.46 -4.74 -15.10
CA LYS A 42 -9.16 -4.71 -15.79
C LYS A 42 -8.29 -5.94 -15.53
N LEU A 43 -8.35 -6.49 -14.31
CA LEU A 43 -7.55 -7.64 -13.90
C LEU A 43 -8.28 -8.98 -14.11
N GLY A 44 -9.57 -8.98 -14.46
CA GLY A 44 -10.36 -10.19 -14.62
C GLY A 44 -10.63 -10.93 -13.31
N VAL A 45 -10.71 -10.20 -12.20
CA VAL A 45 -10.90 -10.77 -10.85
C VAL A 45 -12.19 -10.23 -10.21
N PRO A 46 -12.76 -10.91 -9.20
CA PRO A 46 -13.85 -10.36 -8.41
C PRO A 46 -13.45 -9.06 -7.69
N GLU A 47 -14.37 -8.09 -7.61
CA GLU A 47 -14.12 -6.83 -6.89
C GLU A 47 -13.75 -7.06 -5.43
N ARG A 48 -14.33 -8.09 -4.79
CA ARG A 48 -13.99 -8.49 -3.42
C ARG A 48 -12.50 -8.81 -3.25
N SER A 49 -11.86 -9.40 -4.26
CA SER A 49 -10.41 -9.68 -4.23
C SER A 49 -9.61 -8.38 -4.21
N VAL A 50 -9.99 -7.41 -5.05
CA VAL A 50 -9.35 -6.09 -5.07
C VAL A 50 -9.52 -5.38 -3.73
N LEU A 51 -10.73 -5.40 -3.15
CA LEU A 51 -11.01 -4.81 -1.84
C LEU A 51 -10.19 -5.44 -0.72
N SER A 52 -10.04 -6.77 -0.73
CA SER A 52 -9.22 -7.50 0.26
C SER A 52 -7.75 -7.09 0.18
N VAL A 53 -7.17 -7.10 -1.03
CA VAL A 53 -5.76 -6.73 -1.22
C VAL A 53 -5.52 -5.26 -0.88
N LEU A 54 -6.46 -4.37 -1.27
CA LEU A 54 -6.38 -2.95 -0.93
C LEU A 54 -6.45 -2.72 0.59
N ALA A 55 -7.28 -3.47 1.31
CA ALA A 55 -7.35 -3.40 2.78
C ALA A 55 -6.05 -3.88 3.43
N SER A 56 -5.47 -4.99 2.97
CA SER A 56 -4.20 -5.50 3.48
C SER A 56 -3.04 -4.55 3.19
N GLY A 57 -2.99 -3.96 1.99
CA GLY A 57 -2.02 -2.94 1.63
C GLY A 57 -2.10 -1.70 2.51
N ARG A 58 -3.30 -1.17 2.76
CA ARG A 58 -3.51 -0.06 3.71
C ARG A 58 -3.04 -0.41 5.12
N ALA A 59 -3.40 -1.59 5.63
CA ALA A 59 -3.00 -2.01 6.98
C ALA A 59 -1.47 -2.06 7.12
N ARG A 60 -0.75 -2.57 6.11
CA ARG A 60 0.71 -2.57 6.09
C ARG A 60 1.30 -1.16 6.03
N LEU A 61 0.75 -0.29 5.20
CA LEU A 61 1.18 1.11 5.14
C LEU A 61 0.97 1.81 6.49
N SER A 62 -0.20 1.64 7.11
CA SER A 62 -0.51 2.21 8.43
C SER A 62 0.32 1.63 9.56
N ALA A 63 0.76 0.37 9.48
CA ALA A 63 1.68 -0.21 10.48
C ALA A 63 3.11 0.32 10.30
N SER A 64 3.52 0.61 9.06
CA SER A 64 4.86 1.10 8.73
C SER A 64 5.00 2.60 9.00
N PHE A 65 3.92 3.34 8.85
CA PHE A 65 3.83 4.76 9.18
C PHE A 65 3.08 4.94 10.47
N ASN A 66 3.76 5.35 11.54
CA ASN A 66 3.11 5.90 12.73
C ASN A 66 2.48 7.26 12.40
N PHE A 67 1.41 7.26 11.60
CA PHE A 67 0.61 8.46 11.37
C PHE A 67 0.03 8.88 12.72
N PRO A 68 0.22 10.14 13.15
CA PRO A 68 -0.44 10.62 14.35
C PRO A 68 -1.95 10.43 14.15
N SER A 69 -2.56 9.58 14.97
CA SER A 69 -4.00 9.50 15.07
C SER A 69 -4.46 10.90 15.48
N THR A 70 -5.15 11.58 14.56
CA THR A 70 -5.82 12.83 14.90
C THR A 70 -6.87 12.46 15.95
N GLN A 71 -6.61 12.89 17.19
CA GLN A 71 -7.55 12.86 18.31
C GLN A 71 -8.81 13.64 17.95
#